data_AF-A0A822HJH2-F1
#
_entry.id   AF-A0A822HJH2-F1
#
_cell.length_a   1.000
_cell.length_b   1.000
_cell.length_c   1.000
_cell.angle_alpha   90.00
_cell.angle_beta   90.00
_cell.angle_gamma   90.00
#
_symmetry.space_group_name_H-M   'P 1'
#
loop_
_entity.id
_entity.type
_entity.pdbx_description
1 polymer ?
#
loop_
_entity_poly.entity_id
_entity_poly.type
_entity_poly.pdbx_seq_one_letter_code
_entity_poly.pdbx_strand_id
1 'polypeptide(L)'
;NNILGRNWINALHLNNQTLDDLISNSSIQNVHFEFKNLNELIILYDDIFKDGLGCCKVKAHLHVKPNAIPKFCKARSLPFAYREAVENDFNRLITEGVLEPITVSKWAAPIVVVPKPGGKVRICADFSTGVNQALDIDQYPLPKPNDLFVALNG
;
A
#
# COMPACT_ATOMS: atom_id res chain seq x y z
N ASN A 1 -12.02 -47.01 1.19
CA ASN A 1 -10.79 -46.21 1.30
C ASN A 1 -10.11 -46.05 -0.05
N ASN A 2 -10.54 -45.07 -0.83
CA ASN A 2 -9.90 -44.66 -2.08
C ASN A 2 -9.25 -43.31 -1.83
N ILE A 3 -8.08 -43.35 -1.21
CA ILE A 3 -7.33 -42.13 -0.87
C ILE A 3 -6.41 -41.85 -2.05
N LEU A 4 -6.72 -40.79 -2.80
CA LEU A 4 -5.90 -40.18 -3.85
C LEU A 4 -5.72 -41.01 -5.14
N GLY A 5 -6.81 -41.50 -5.75
CA GLY A 5 -6.80 -41.89 -7.17
C GLY A 5 -5.88 -43.05 -7.57
N ARG A 6 -5.32 -43.80 -6.60
CA ARG A 6 -4.37 -44.90 -6.81
C ARG A 6 -4.92 -46.01 -7.72
N ASN A 7 -6.24 -46.17 -7.73
CA ASN A 7 -6.92 -47.13 -8.61
C ASN A 7 -6.73 -46.77 -10.10
N TRP A 8 -6.65 -45.48 -10.43
CA TRP A 8 -6.43 -45.00 -11.81
C TRP A 8 -4.97 -45.14 -12.24
N ILE A 9 -4.02 -44.99 -11.31
CA ILE A 9 -2.58 -45.17 -11.58
C ILE A 9 -2.31 -46.60 -12.08
N ASN A 10 -2.91 -47.59 -11.41
CA ASN A 10 -2.81 -48.99 -11.83
C ASN A 10 -3.57 -49.26 -13.14
N ALA A 11 -4.76 -48.68 -13.32
CA ALA A 11 -5.58 -48.89 -14.52
C ALA A 11 -4.96 -48.26 -15.78
N LEU A 12 -4.19 -47.18 -15.63
CA LEU A 12 -3.50 -46.49 -16.72
C LEU A 12 -2.07 -46.99 -16.96
N HIS A 13 -1.63 -48.03 -16.23
CA HIS A 13 -0.27 -48.55 -16.27
C HIS A 13 0.82 -47.50 -16.06
N LEU A 14 0.51 -46.45 -15.28
CA LEU A 14 1.48 -45.44 -14.89
C LEU A 14 2.38 -46.07 -13.82
N ASN A 15 3.51 -46.61 -14.24
CA ASN A 15 4.50 -47.18 -13.33
C ASN A 15 5.21 -46.06 -12.55
N ASN A 16 5.78 -46.37 -11.37
CA ASN A 16 6.48 -45.36 -10.57
C ASN A 16 7.59 -44.64 -11.34
N GLN A 17 8.24 -45.32 -12.32
CA GLN A 17 9.21 -44.68 -13.22
C GLN A 17 8.60 -43.53 -14.03
N THR A 18 7.39 -43.69 -14.60
CA THR A 18 6.72 -42.58 -15.32
C THR A 18 6.36 -41.41 -14.41
N LEU A 19 6.07 -41.66 -13.13
CA LEU A 19 5.81 -40.59 -12.16
C LEU A 19 7.11 -39.89 -11.74
N ASP A 20 8.18 -40.66 -11.49
CA ASP A 20 9.50 -40.14 -11.17
C ASP A 20 10.08 -39.34 -12.35
N ASP A 21 9.87 -39.80 -13.58
CA ASP A 21 10.23 -39.09 -14.80
C ASP A 21 9.37 -37.83 -15.00
N LEU A 22 8.07 -37.86 -14.66
CA LEU A 22 7.21 -36.68 -14.70
C LEU A 22 7.60 -35.63 -13.66
N ILE A 23 8.00 -36.04 -12.44
CA ILE A 23 8.52 -35.15 -11.40
C ILE A 23 9.89 -34.58 -11.82
N SER A 24 10.74 -35.41 -12.43
CA SER A 24 12.05 -35.00 -12.93
C SER A 24 11.95 -34.07 -14.15
N ASN A 25 10.94 -34.25 -15.00
CA ASN A 25 10.68 -33.43 -16.18
C ASN A 25 9.80 -32.21 -15.89
N SER A 26 9.04 -32.21 -14.79
CA SER A 26 8.45 -31.00 -14.27
C SER A 26 9.56 -30.17 -13.63
N SER A 27 10.23 -29.38 -14.46
CA SER A 27 10.97 -28.21 -14.01
C SER A 27 9.98 -27.19 -13.43
N ILE A 28 9.29 -27.53 -12.33
CA ILE A 28 8.98 -26.51 -11.35
C ILE A 28 10.36 -26.15 -10.83
N GLN A 29 10.98 -25.15 -11.45
CA GLN A 29 12.08 -24.44 -10.80
C GLN A 29 11.47 -23.86 -9.53
N ASN A 30 11.47 -24.64 -8.46
CA ASN A 30 11.36 -24.12 -7.12
C ASN A 30 12.51 -23.14 -7.04
N VAL A 31 12.20 -21.85 -7.15
CA VAL A 31 13.18 -20.80 -7.03
C VAL A 31 13.52 -20.74 -5.54
N HIS A 32 14.34 -21.69 -5.11
CA HIS A 32 14.82 -21.77 -3.75
C HIS A 32 15.94 -20.76 -3.62
N PHE A 33 15.57 -19.50 -3.38
CA PHE A 33 16.51 -18.49 -2.93
C PHE A 33 16.80 -18.77 -1.46
N GLU A 34 17.86 -19.52 -1.21
CA GLU A 34 18.34 -19.78 0.14
C GLU A 34 19.28 -18.65 0.54
N PHE A 35 18.81 -17.75 1.41
CA PHE A 35 19.62 -16.69 1.98
C PHE A 35 20.35 -17.22 3.21
N LYS A 36 21.66 -17.00 3.30
CA LYS A 36 22.45 -17.47 4.45
C LYS A 36 22.09 -16.71 5.72
N ASN A 37 21.67 -15.46 5.58
CA ASN A 37 21.21 -14.60 6.67
C ASN A 37 20.38 -13.42 6.14
N LEU A 38 19.75 -12.69 7.07
CA LEU A 38 18.90 -11.55 6.76
C LEU A 38 19.65 -10.40 6.04
N ASN A 39 20.93 -10.21 6.33
CA ASN A 39 21.69 -9.11 5.73
C ASN A 39 21.88 -9.32 4.22
N GLU A 40 22.06 -10.57 3.78
CA GLU A 40 22.16 -10.91 2.36
C GLU A 40 20.86 -10.53 1.61
N LEU A 41 19.71 -10.77 2.21
CA LEU A 41 18.40 -10.36 1.69
C LEU A 41 18.26 -8.84 1.63
N ILE A 42 18.61 -8.14 2.71
CA ILE A 42 18.51 -6.68 2.81
C ILE A 42 19.39 -6.02 1.74
N ILE A 43 20.62 -6.53 1.56
CA ILE A 43 21.55 -6.02 0.55
C ILE A 43 21.03 -6.30 -0.86
N LEU A 44 20.50 -7.50 -1.12
CA LEU A 44 19.97 -7.85 -2.43
C LEU A 44 18.78 -6.98 -2.84
N TYR A 45 17.93 -6.62 -1.88
CA TYR A 45 16.72 -5.83 -2.07
C TYR A 45 16.80 -4.46 -1.39
N ASP A 46 17.97 -3.82 -1.46
CA ASP A 46 18.24 -2.52 -0.82
C ASP A 46 17.23 -1.46 -1.27
N ASP A 47 16.79 -1.50 -2.52
CA ASP A 47 15.81 -0.56 -3.06
C ASP A 47 14.43 -0.64 -2.38
N ILE A 48 14.07 -1.82 -1.85
CA ILE A 48 12.84 -2.09 -1.09
C ILE A 48 13.03 -1.74 0.39
N PHE A 49 14.20 -2.03 0.97
CA PHE A 49 14.46 -1.89 2.40
C PHE A 49 15.11 -0.55 2.80
N LYS A 50 15.52 0.28 1.84
CA LYS A 50 16.07 1.60 2.13
C LYS A 50 15.08 2.45 2.91
N ASP A 51 15.62 3.28 3.80
CA ASP A 51 14.84 4.28 4.50
C ASP A 51 14.33 5.36 3.53
N GLY A 52 13.08 5.76 3.70
CA GLY A 52 12.46 6.85 2.95
C GLY A 52 11.13 6.48 2.32
N LEU A 53 10.60 7.41 1.52
CA LEU A 53 9.34 7.22 0.81
C LEU A 53 9.58 6.48 -0.51
N GLY A 54 8.80 5.41 -0.75
CA GLY A 54 8.63 4.84 -2.07
C GLY A 54 7.66 5.67 -2.93
N CYS A 55 7.64 5.41 -4.24
CA CYS A 55 6.72 6.07 -5.16
C CYS A 55 5.94 5.03 -5.98
N CYS A 56 4.62 4.99 -5.79
CA CYS A 56 3.74 4.18 -6.61
C CYS A 56 3.53 4.85 -7.96
N LYS A 57 3.75 4.10 -9.05
CA LYS A 57 3.60 4.63 -10.42
C LYS A 57 2.14 4.76 -10.87
N VAL A 58 1.20 4.20 -10.11
CA VAL A 58 -0.23 4.26 -10.39
C VAL A 58 -0.81 5.58 -9.88
N LYS A 59 -1.57 6.27 -10.73
CA LYS A 59 -2.29 7.48 -10.34
C LYS A 59 -3.62 7.10 -9.70
N ALA A 60 -3.89 7.67 -8.53
CA ALA A 60 -5.20 7.60 -7.91
C ALA A 60 -6.16 8.57 -8.63
N HIS A 61 -7.34 8.09 -8.99
CA HIS A 61 -8.42 8.91 -9.52
C HIS A 61 -9.47 9.12 -8.44
N LEU A 62 -9.84 10.38 -8.21
CA LEU A 62 -10.88 10.75 -7.25
C LEU A 62 -12.13 11.14 -8.02
N HIS A 63 -13.17 10.31 -7.95
CA HIS A 63 -14.46 10.62 -8.53
C HIS A 63 -15.24 11.57 -7.63
N VAL A 64 -15.82 12.59 -8.24
CA VAL A 64 -16.62 13.61 -7.56
C VAL A 64 -18.07 13.46 -8.03
N LYS A 65 -19.02 13.58 -7.12
CA LYS A 65 -20.46 13.51 -7.44
C LYS A 65 -20.83 14.52 -8.53
N PRO A 66 -21.74 14.20 -9.47
CA PRO A 66 -22.04 15.03 -10.65
C PRO A 66 -22.39 16.50 -10.35
N ASN A 67 -22.98 16.78 -9.19
CA ASN A 67 -23.42 18.13 -8.79
C ASN A 67 -22.63 18.70 -7.61
N ALA A 68 -21.44 18.17 -7.31
CA ALA A 68 -20.64 18.68 -6.21
C ALA A 68 -20.09 20.08 -6.53
N ILE A 69 -20.22 20.98 -5.56
CA ILE A 69 -19.72 22.35 -5.67
C ILE A 69 -18.35 22.42 -4.97
N PRO A 70 -17.30 22.92 -5.66
CA PRO A 70 -16.01 23.15 -5.03
C PRO A 70 -16.09 24.02 -3.79
N LYS A 71 -15.43 23.57 -2.72
CA LYS A 71 -15.39 24.30 -1.46
C LYS A 71 -13.99 24.75 -1.12
N PHE A 72 -13.84 26.05 -0.95
CA PHE A 72 -12.61 26.69 -0.50
C PHE A 72 -12.75 27.09 0.97
N CYS A 73 -12.11 26.33 1.85
CA CYS A 73 -12.05 26.65 3.28
C CYS A 73 -10.77 27.45 3.58
N LYS A 74 -10.91 28.53 4.36
CA LYS A 74 -9.76 29.31 4.84
C LYS A 74 -8.87 28.48 5.76
N ALA A 75 -7.57 28.77 5.75
CA ALA A 75 -6.62 28.18 6.69
C ALA A 75 -6.99 28.51 8.15
N ARG A 76 -6.75 27.56 9.06
CA ARG A 76 -6.93 27.78 10.50
C ARG A 76 -5.78 28.62 11.05
N SER A 77 -6.08 29.40 12.10
CA SER A 77 -5.03 30.09 12.84
C SER A 77 -4.08 29.10 13.49
N LEU A 78 -2.78 29.31 13.29
CA LEU A 78 -1.72 28.50 13.89
C LEU A 78 -1.13 29.23 15.10
N PRO A 79 -1.09 28.58 16.28
CA PRO A 79 -0.33 29.07 17.42
C PRO A 79 1.12 29.35 17.03
N PHE A 80 1.69 30.45 17.54
CA PHE A 80 3.03 30.89 17.18
C PHE A 80 4.09 29.80 17.35
N ALA A 81 3.99 29.02 18.43
CA ALA A 81 4.90 27.93 18.76
C ALA A 81 5.00 26.82 17.70
N TYR A 82 4.00 26.67 16.83
CA TYR A 82 3.99 25.62 15.80
C TYR A 82 4.36 26.13 14.40
N ARG A 83 4.51 27.44 14.19
CA ARG A 83 4.70 28.00 12.84
C ARG A 83 5.95 27.47 12.16
N GLU A 84 7.09 27.54 12.84
CA GLU A 84 8.38 27.07 12.31
C GLU A 84 8.35 25.56 12.03
N ALA A 85 7.81 24.76 12.96
CA ALA A 85 7.72 23.32 12.78
C ALA A 85 6.81 22.93 11.59
N VAL A 86 5.71 23.65 11.39
CA VAL A 86 4.81 23.45 10.25
C VAL A 86 5.46 23.84 8.93
N GLU A 87 6.16 24.97 8.89
CA GLU A 87 6.87 25.44 7.70
C GLU A 87 7.99 24.47 7.29
N ASN A 88 8.78 24.01 8.26
CA ASN A 88 9.82 22.99 8.03
C ASN A 88 9.24 21.68 7.48
N ASP A 89 8.10 21.23 8.01
CA ASP A 89 7.44 20.01 7.52
C ASP A 89 6.88 20.18 6.10
N PHE A 90 6.30 21.33 5.77
CA PHE A 90 5.89 21.64 4.39
C PHE A 90 7.07 21.65 3.42
N ASN A 91 8.17 22.33 3.77
CA ASN A 91 9.38 22.38 2.94
C ASN A 91 9.96 20.99 2.70
N ARG A 92 9.96 20.14 3.74
CA ARG A 92 10.36 18.74 3.62
C ARG A 92 9.45 17.97 2.65
N LEU A 93 8.12 18.07 2.80
CA LEU A 93 7.17 17.37 1.94
C LEU A 93 7.23 17.83 0.47
N ILE A 94 7.50 19.12 0.23
CA ILE A 94 7.73 19.65 -1.13
C ILE A 94 9.04 19.09 -1.70
N THR A 95 10.11 19.10 -0.90
CA THR A 95 11.43 18.57 -1.31
C THR A 95 11.38 17.06 -1.61
N GLU A 96 10.61 16.31 -0.84
CA GLU A 96 10.37 14.87 -1.05
C GLU A 96 9.40 14.60 -2.23
N GLY A 97 8.83 15.63 -2.85
CA GLY A 97 7.90 15.49 -3.97
C GLY A 97 6.50 15.00 -3.59
N VAL A 98 6.16 15.03 -2.30
CA VAL A 98 4.82 14.66 -1.79
C VAL A 98 3.80 15.75 -2.05
N LEU A 99 4.22 17.02 -1.95
CA LEU A 99 3.37 18.18 -2.18
C LEU A 99 3.92 19.04 -3.33
N GLU A 100 3.02 19.56 -4.15
CA GLU A 100 3.33 20.52 -5.20
C GLU A 100 2.65 21.86 -4.88
N PRO A 101 3.40 22.98 -4.79
CA PRO A 101 2.81 24.30 -4.61
C PRO A 101 1.96 24.71 -5.82
N ILE A 102 0.74 25.19 -5.57
CA ILE A 102 -0.15 25.72 -6.60
C ILE A 102 -0.54 27.17 -6.27
N THR A 103 -0.73 27.99 -7.31
CA THR A 103 -1.07 29.40 -7.16
C THR A 103 -2.58 29.65 -7.04
N VAL A 104 -3.40 28.79 -7.66
CA VAL A 104 -4.85 28.94 -7.71
C VAL A 104 -5.54 27.59 -7.53
N SER A 105 -6.57 27.56 -6.69
CA SER A 105 -7.44 26.38 -6.54
C SER A 105 -8.86 26.80 -6.20
N LYS A 106 -9.84 26.05 -6.73
CA LYS A 106 -11.25 26.15 -6.33
C LYS A 106 -11.55 25.33 -5.06
N TRP A 107 -10.66 24.42 -4.70
CA TRP A 107 -10.77 23.54 -3.53
C TRP A 107 -9.68 23.89 -2.52
N ALA A 108 -10.05 24.03 -1.25
CA ALA A 108 -9.09 24.15 -0.17
C ALA A 108 -9.65 23.52 1.10
N ALA A 109 -8.85 22.68 1.75
CA ALA A 109 -9.14 22.13 3.07
C ALA A 109 -8.19 22.79 4.08
N PRO A 110 -8.66 23.13 5.30
CA PRO A 110 -7.78 23.62 6.34
C PRO A 110 -6.90 22.47 6.85
N ILE A 111 -5.75 22.79 7.42
CA ILE A 111 -4.91 21.80 8.09
C ILE A 111 -5.25 21.67 9.58
N VAL A 112 -4.89 20.52 10.13
CA VAL A 112 -4.82 20.18 11.55
C VAL A 112 -3.36 19.88 11.86
N VAL A 113 -2.84 20.49 12.91
CA VAL A 113 -1.47 20.26 13.38
C VAL A 113 -1.53 19.37 14.62
N VAL A 114 -0.91 18.21 14.54
CA VAL A 114 -0.84 17.25 15.65
C VAL A 114 0.60 17.23 16.18
N PRO A 115 0.85 17.65 17.43
CA PRO A 115 2.16 17.58 18.03
C PRO A 115 2.68 16.14 18.13
N LYS A 116 3.98 15.96 17.97
CA LYS A 116 4.70 14.71 18.17
C LYS A 116 5.79 14.88 19.22
N PRO A 117 6.23 13.79 19.88
CA PRO A 117 7.41 13.83 20.74
C PRO A 117 8.62 14.44 20.03
N GLY A 118 9.45 15.18 20.76
CA GLY A 118 10.64 15.83 20.21
C GLY A 118 10.37 17.11 19.43
N GLY A 119 9.23 17.78 19.66
CA GLY A 119 8.91 19.09 19.07
C GLY A 119 8.51 19.05 17.60
N LYS A 120 8.43 17.86 17.00
CA LYS A 120 7.94 17.67 15.63
C LYS A 120 6.42 17.83 15.56
N VAL A 121 5.91 18.06 14.36
CA VAL A 121 4.47 18.11 14.09
C VAL A 121 4.10 17.12 12.99
N ARG A 122 2.84 16.69 12.99
CA ARG A 122 2.21 16.00 11.86
C ARG A 122 1.10 16.89 11.30
N ILE A 123 1.25 17.28 10.05
CA ILE A 123 0.24 18.05 9.32
C ILE A 123 -0.78 17.08 8.72
N CYS A 124 -2.06 17.30 9.02
CA CYS A 124 -3.17 16.55 8.44
C CYS A 124 -4.14 17.52 7.74
N ALA A 125 -4.54 17.23 6.52
CA ALA A 125 -5.62 17.99 5.88
C ALA A 125 -6.99 17.55 6.45
N ASP A 126 -7.86 18.51 6.74
CA ASP A 126 -9.23 18.25 7.20
C ASP A 126 -10.19 18.16 6.02
N PHE A 127 -10.21 16.98 5.39
CA PHE A 127 -11.06 16.69 4.25
C PHE A 127 -12.55 16.51 4.60
N SER A 128 -12.91 16.43 5.89
CA SER A 128 -14.33 16.32 6.28
C SER A 128 -15.09 17.63 6.02
N THR A 129 -14.38 18.74 5.86
CA THR A 129 -14.96 20.07 5.64
C THR A 129 -15.44 20.33 4.21
N GLY A 130 -15.35 19.36 3.30
CA GLY A 130 -15.96 19.48 1.96
C GLY A 130 -15.61 18.32 1.03
N VAL A 131 -14.32 17.98 0.91
CA VAL A 131 -13.83 16.97 -0.04
C VAL A 131 -14.54 15.63 0.17
N ASN A 132 -14.58 15.11 1.41
CA ASN A 132 -15.20 13.81 1.69
C ASN A 132 -16.71 13.77 1.36
N GLN A 133 -17.42 14.89 1.44
CA GLN A 133 -18.84 14.95 1.10
C GLN A 133 -19.07 14.98 -0.42
N ALA A 134 -18.12 15.57 -1.15
CA ALA A 134 -18.13 15.72 -2.60
C ALA A 134 -17.70 14.46 -3.34
N LEU A 135 -16.85 13.63 -2.74
CA LEU A 135 -16.37 12.39 -3.35
C LEU A 135 -17.51 11.40 -3.58
N ASP A 136 -17.45 10.74 -4.73
CA ASP A 136 -18.18 9.50 -5.02
C ASP A 136 -17.27 8.33 -4.62
N ILE A 137 -17.69 7.53 -3.65
CA ILE A 137 -16.82 6.54 -3.01
C ILE A 137 -16.99 5.22 -3.73
N ASP A 138 -15.95 4.79 -4.43
CA ASP A 138 -15.85 3.44 -4.97
C ASP A 138 -15.80 2.42 -3.82
N GLN A 139 -16.80 1.56 -3.74
CA GLN A 139 -16.84 0.48 -2.76
C GLN A 139 -16.07 -0.72 -3.28
N TYR A 140 -14.79 -0.82 -2.91
CA TYR A 140 -14.00 -2.01 -3.16
C TYR A 140 -14.14 -3.00 -1.99
N PRO A 141 -14.58 -4.26 -2.22
CA PRO A 141 -14.73 -5.23 -1.16
C PRO A 141 -13.36 -5.72 -0.69
N LEU A 142 -12.95 -5.33 0.51
CA LEU A 142 -11.78 -5.91 1.17
C LEU A 142 -12.19 -7.21 1.89
N PRO A 143 -11.42 -8.30 1.75
CA PRO A 143 -11.68 -9.55 2.46
C PRO A 143 -11.55 -9.32 3.97
N LYS A 144 -12.33 -10.07 4.76
CA LYS A 144 -12.20 -10.00 6.21
C LYS A 144 -10.91 -10.69 6.63
N PRO A 145 -10.28 -10.29 7.75
CA PRO A 145 -9.12 -10.98 8.27
C PRO A 145 -9.34 -12.49 8.42
N ASN A 146 -10.52 -12.92 8.88
CA ASN A 146 -10.85 -14.34 9.03
C ASN A 146 -10.85 -15.10 7.69
N ASP A 147 -11.31 -14.47 6.61
CA ASP A 147 -11.33 -15.07 5.28
C ASP A 147 -9.88 -15.31 4.79
N LEU A 148 -8.99 -14.34 5.07
CA LEU A 148 -7.56 -14.46 4.78
C LEU A 148 -6.91 -15.57 5.63
N PHE A 149 -7.25 -15.68 6.92
CA PHE A 149 -6.70 -16.72 7.79
C PHE A 149 -7.11 -18.13 7.36
N VAL A 150 -8.36 -18.33 6.93
CA VAL A 150 -8.81 -19.62 6.40
C VAL A 150 -8.05 -19.97 5.12
N ALA A 151 -7.79 -19.01 4.23
CA ALA A 151 -7.02 -19.26 3.01
C ALA A 151 -5.54 -19.62 3.27
N LEU A 152 -4.97 -19.15 4.39
CA LEU A 152 -3.59 -19.45 4.78
C LEU A 152 -3.45 -20.77 5.55
N ASN A 153 -4.52 -21.23 6.19
CA ASN A 153 -4.57 -22.54 6.84
C ASN A 153 -4.91 -23.60 5.78
N GLY A 154 -3.87 -24.05 5.05
CA GLY A 154 -3.97 -25.05 3.99
C GLY A 154 -4.65 -26.35 4.39
#